data_AF-A0A846PEL5-F1
#
_entry.id   AF-A0A846PEL5-F1
#
_cell.length_a   1.000
_cell.length_b   1.000
_cell.length_c   1.000
_cell.angle_alpha   90.00
_cell.angle_beta   90.00
_cell.angle_gamma   90.00
#
_symmetry.space_group_name_H-M   'P 1'
#
loop_
_entity.id
_entity.type
_entity.pdbx_description
1 polymer ?
#
loop_
_entity_poly.entity_id
_entity_poly.type
_entity_poly.pdbx_seq_one_letter_code
_entity_poly.pdbx_strand_id
1 'polypeptide(L)'
;AAPRNEIGGELDFFVGYGSSAFIFGKHDVIAEIEGWYSCTSDTPDFWRRDLQPYPRHGGRFTGEPAYFKHITKSAEKLMEKLGLQLKDIDYFVSHQPNVSFPVRVAKSLGFKEEQYMPGLQVAKFGNT
;
A
#
# COMPACT_ATOMS: atom_id res chain seq x y z
N ALA A 1 17.80 5.58 -2.56
CA ALA A 1 19.04 5.25 -1.88
C ALA A 1 19.37 3.83 -2.26
N ALA A 2 20.00 3.59 -3.41
CA ALA A 2 20.87 2.42 -3.52
C ALA A 2 22.19 2.85 -2.84
N PRO A 3 22.83 2.06 -1.96
CA PRO A 3 22.96 0.59 -2.00
C PRO A 3 22.66 -0.17 -0.67
N ARG A 4 22.55 -1.51 -0.71
CA ARG A 4 23.34 -2.31 0.26
C ARG A 4 24.58 -2.96 -0.33
N ASN A 5 24.69 -3.09 -1.65
CA ASN A 5 25.80 -2.64 -2.52
C ASN A 5 25.48 -2.82 -4.02
N GLU A 6 24.22 -2.46 -4.37
CA GLU A 6 23.66 -2.17 -5.72
C GLU A 6 23.35 -3.41 -6.61
N ILE A 7 22.38 -3.47 -7.53
CA ILE A 7 21.50 -2.46 -8.13
C ILE A 7 20.04 -2.67 -7.69
N GLY A 8 19.44 -1.66 -7.03
CA GLY A 8 18.08 -1.69 -6.45
C GLY A 8 18.08 -1.79 -4.93
N GLY A 9 19.16 -2.29 -4.32
CA GLY A 9 19.48 -2.09 -2.90
C GLY A 9 18.65 -2.97 -1.99
N GLU A 10 18.16 -2.44 -0.85
CA GLU A 10 17.30 -3.23 0.05
C GLU A 10 15.95 -3.61 -0.59
N LEU A 11 15.57 -2.95 -1.69
CA LEU A 11 14.35 -3.26 -2.41
C LEU A 11 14.42 -4.61 -3.12
N ASP A 12 15.62 -5.08 -3.48
CA ASP A 12 15.83 -6.32 -4.25
C ASP A 12 15.33 -7.57 -3.51
N PHE A 13 15.23 -7.51 -2.18
CA PHE A 13 14.68 -8.61 -1.37
C PHE A 13 13.16 -8.71 -1.45
N PHE A 14 12.51 -7.66 -1.93
CA PHE A 14 11.06 -7.54 -1.94
C PHE A 14 10.51 -7.31 -3.34
N VAL A 15 11.31 -7.21 -4.39
CA VAL A 15 10.76 -7.06 -5.75
C VAL A 15 9.95 -8.29 -6.14
N GLY A 16 8.78 -8.08 -6.72
CA GLY A 16 7.90 -9.12 -7.23
C GLY A 16 7.44 -8.79 -8.65
N TYR A 17 6.68 -9.73 -9.22
CA TYR A 17 5.94 -9.51 -10.45
C TYR A 17 4.60 -10.22 -10.34
N GLY A 18 3.55 -9.58 -10.82
CA GLY A 18 2.20 -10.12 -10.74
C GLY A 18 1.22 -9.24 -11.51
N SER A 19 0.01 -9.74 -11.68
CA SER A 19 -1.09 -8.96 -12.24
C SER A 19 -2.39 -9.35 -11.58
N SER A 20 -3.31 -8.40 -11.51
CA SER A 20 -4.68 -8.63 -11.09
C SER A 20 -5.61 -7.88 -12.05
N ALA A 21 -6.77 -8.44 -12.31
CA ALA A 21 -7.78 -7.86 -13.19
C ALA A 21 -9.13 -7.86 -12.48
N PHE A 22 -9.85 -6.75 -12.60
CA PHE A 22 -11.19 -6.57 -12.06
C PHE A 22 -12.14 -6.19 -13.19
N ILE A 23 -13.33 -6.79 -13.21
CA ILE A 23 -14.39 -6.46 -14.17
C ILE A 23 -15.48 -5.71 -13.42
N PHE A 24 -15.81 -4.51 -13.90
CA PHE A 24 -16.85 -3.68 -13.31
C PHE A 24 -18.16 -3.85 -14.06
N GLY A 25 -19.25 -4.03 -13.30
CA GLY A 25 -20.60 -4.21 -13.81
C GLY A 25 -21.64 -3.71 -12.82
N LYS A 26 -22.91 -3.71 -13.24
CA LYS A 26 -24.05 -3.28 -12.41
C LYS A 26 -24.97 -4.42 -11.97
N HIS A 27 -24.78 -5.61 -12.53
CA HIS A 27 -25.66 -6.76 -12.34
C HIS A 27 -24.80 -7.97 -12.00
N ASP A 28 -25.31 -8.83 -11.11
CA ASP A 28 -24.63 -10.07 -10.67
C ASP A 28 -23.19 -9.81 -10.17
N VAL A 29 -23.05 -8.82 -9.28
CA VAL A 29 -21.75 -8.42 -8.72
C VAL A 29 -21.39 -9.25 -7.49
N ILE A 30 -20.11 -9.61 -7.36
CA ILE A 30 -19.59 -10.37 -6.20
C ILE A 30 -19.13 -9.47 -5.04
N ALA A 31 -19.00 -8.17 -5.30
CA ALA A 31 -18.63 -7.13 -4.34
C ALA A 31 -19.10 -5.77 -4.87
N GLU A 32 -19.49 -4.88 -3.95
CA GLU A 32 -19.92 -3.51 -4.27
C GLU A 32 -18.87 -2.49 -3.84
N ILE A 33 -18.74 -1.39 -4.58
CA ILE A 33 -17.94 -0.23 -4.15
C ILE A 33 -18.86 0.73 -3.40
N GLU A 34 -18.75 0.76 -2.07
CA GLU A 34 -19.52 1.66 -1.21
C GLU A 34 -19.01 3.10 -1.26
N GLY A 35 -17.71 3.27 -1.53
CA GLY A 35 -17.12 4.60 -1.69
C GLY A 35 -15.62 4.57 -1.96
N TRP A 36 -15.09 5.74 -2.27
CA TRP A 36 -13.66 5.96 -2.45
C TRP A 36 -13.25 7.35 -1.95
N TYR A 37 -11.97 7.45 -1.61
CA TYR A 37 -11.28 8.68 -1.30
C TYR A 37 -9.84 8.59 -1.83
N SER A 38 -9.31 9.69 -2.34
CA SER A 38 -7.94 9.75 -2.88
C SER A 38 -7.20 10.93 -2.28
N CYS A 39 -5.97 10.68 -1.82
CA CYS A 39 -5.04 11.71 -1.37
C CYS A 39 -3.84 11.77 -2.32
N THR A 40 -3.48 12.97 -2.76
CA THR A 40 -2.37 13.18 -3.70
C THR A 40 -1.55 14.38 -3.29
N SER A 41 -0.23 14.27 -3.44
CA SER A 41 0.69 15.39 -3.29
C SER A 41 1.94 15.16 -4.12
N ASP A 42 2.67 16.23 -4.41
CA ASP A 42 4.00 16.14 -5.01
C ASP A 42 5.01 15.75 -3.91
N THR A 43 5.29 14.44 -3.83
CA THR A 43 6.20 13.85 -2.86
C THR A 43 7.27 13.08 -3.62
N PRO A 44 8.53 13.56 -3.70
CA PRO A 44 9.57 12.93 -4.53
C PRO A 44 10.25 11.78 -3.79
N ASP A 45 9.48 10.77 -3.36
CA ASP A 45 10.00 9.66 -2.57
C ASP A 45 10.48 8.47 -3.42
N PHE A 46 9.83 8.18 -4.54
CA PHE A 46 10.18 7.08 -5.44
C PHE A 46 9.96 7.48 -6.90
N TRP A 47 10.99 7.37 -7.74
CA TRP A 47 10.91 7.83 -9.13
C TRP A 47 11.83 7.05 -10.07
N ARG A 48 11.52 7.10 -11.36
CA ARG A 48 12.40 6.57 -12.41
C ARG A 48 12.44 7.58 -13.54
N ARG A 49 13.64 8.08 -13.87
CA ARG A 49 13.80 8.93 -15.06
C ARG A 49 13.66 8.07 -16.31
N ASP A 50 13.29 8.72 -17.41
CA ASP A 50 13.21 8.05 -18.71
C ASP A 50 14.54 7.35 -19.06
N LEU A 51 14.42 6.21 -19.75
CA LEU A 51 15.52 5.33 -20.15
C LEU A 51 16.36 4.72 -19.01
N GLN A 52 16.05 4.98 -17.73
CA GLN A 52 16.75 4.35 -16.62
C GLN A 52 16.20 2.94 -16.38
N PRO A 53 17.05 1.89 -16.30
CA PRO A 53 16.57 0.53 -16.09
C PRO A 53 16.01 0.30 -14.67
N TYR A 54 16.46 1.09 -13.68
CA TYR A 54 16.10 0.95 -12.27
C TYR A 54 15.60 2.27 -11.67
N PRO A 55 14.68 2.21 -10.70
CA PRO A 55 14.20 3.39 -9.99
C PRO A 55 15.23 3.95 -9.00
N ARG A 56 14.99 5.17 -8.54
CA ARG A 56 15.64 5.81 -7.38
C ARG A 56 14.57 6.12 -6.34
N HIS A 57 15.02 6.31 -5.10
CA HIS A 57 14.13 6.59 -3.98
C HIS A 57 14.80 7.45 -2.90
N GLY A 58 14.02 8.06 -2.03
CA GLY A 58 14.45 8.93 -0.92
C GLY A 58 14.91 8.17 0.34
N GLY A 59 15.10 6.85 0.28
CA GLY A 59 15.50 6.04 1.44
C GLY A 59 14.44 6.11 2.54
N ARG A 60 14.82 6.52 3.75
CA ARG A 60 13.89 6.69 4.89
C ARG A 60 12.69 7.61 4.59
N PHE A 61 12.84 8.52 3.62
CA PHE A 61 11.76 9.40 3.19
C PHE A 61 10.57 8.65 2.55
N THR A 62 10.76 7.42 2.07
CA THR A 62 9.63 6.62 1.53
C THR A 62 8.66 6.14 2.61
N GLY A 63 9.08 6.17 3.89
CA GLY A 63 8.27 5.76 5.03
C GLY A 63 7.27 6.84 5.46
N GLU A 64 7.62 7.56 6.53
CA GLU A 64 6.71 8.49 7.22
C GLU A 64 6.11 9.58 6.31
N PRO A 65 6.92 10.38 5.57
CA PRO A 65 6.38 11.51 4.84
C PRO A 65 5.69 11.11 3.52
N ALA A 66 5.84 9.85 3.08
CA ALA A 66 5.25 9.32 1.87
C ALA A 66 4.22 8.22 2.20
N TYR A 67 4.64 6.95 2.31
CA TYR A 67 3.73 5.81 2.49
C TYR A 67 2.75 5.99 3.65
N PHE A 68 3.24 6.24 4.88
CA PHE A 68 2.37 6.28 6.05
C PHE A 68 1.44 7.49 6.02
N LYS A 69 1.95 8.69 5.68
CA LYS A 69 1.14 9.90 5.49
C LYS A 69 -0.05 9.67 4.55
N HIS A 70 0.19 9.09 3.37
CA HIS A 70 -0.86 8.97 2.35
C HIS A 70 -1.86 7.84 2.64
N ILE A 71 -1.39 6.68 3.13
CA ILE A 71 -2.27 5.56 3.47
C ILE A 71 -3.15 5.92 4.66
N THR A 72 -2.57 6.44 5.75
CA THR A 72 -3.33 6.83 6.95
C THR A 72 -4.38 7.88 6.61
N LYS A 73 -4.01 8.96 5.92
CA LYS A 73 -4.96 10.01 5.53
C LYS A 73 -6.08 9.47 4.63
N SER A 74 -5.77 8.57 3.71
CA SER A 74 -6.78 8.01 2.81
C SER A 74 -7.77 7.10 3.54
N ALA A 75 -7.26 6.25 4.44
CA ALA A 75 -8.08 5.36 5.25
C ALA A 75 -9.00 6.13 6.20
N GLU A 76 -8.45 7.08 6.97
CA GLU A 76 -9.23 7.89 7.92
C GLU A 76 -10.31 8.70 7.22
N LYS A 77 -9.98 9.35 6.09
CA LYS A 77 -10.96 10.17 5.34
C LYS A 77 -12.02 9.33 4.65
N LEU A 78 -11.70 8.11 4.21
CA LEU A 78 -12.70 7.19 3.66
C LEU A 78 -13.66 6.72 4.76
N MET A 79 -13.15 6.30 5.91
CA MET A 79 -13.97 5.91 7.06
C MET A 79 -14.86 7.06 7.53
N GLU A 80 -14.31 8.27 7.68
CA GLU A 80 -15.07 9.48 8.01
C GLU A 80 -16.20 9.74 7.00
N LYS A 81 -15.89 9.69 5.70
CA LYS A 81 -16.87 9.93 4.63
C LYS A 81 -18.01 8.92 4.63
N LEU A 82 -17.72 7.66 4.96
CA LEU A 82 -18.72 6.58 5.02
C LEU A 82 -19.34 6.41 6.40
N GLY A 83 -18.91 7.18 7.41
CA GLY A 83 -19.38 7.04 8.79
C GLY A 83 -19.01 5.70 9.43
N LEU A 84 -17.92 5.06 8.99
CA LEU A 84 -17.48 3.75 9.45
C LEU A 84 -16.51 3.86 10.64
N GLN A 85 -16.57 2.87 11.52
CA GLN A 85 -15.59 2.61 12.56
C GLN A 85 -14.76 1.37 12.21
N LEU A 86 -13.61 1.19 12.86
CA LEU A 86 -12.72 0.04 12.64
C LEU A 86 -13.40 -1.32 12.83
N LYS A 87 -14.43 -1.39 13.68
CA LYS A 87 -15.22 -2.62 13.95
C LYS A 87 -16.18 -2.97 12.82
N ASP A 88 -16.48 -2.02 11.94
CA ASP A 88 -17.40 -2.20 10.80
C ASP A 88 -16.66 -2.72 9.56
N ILE A 89 -15.34 -2.91 9.65
CA ILE A 89 -14.48 -3.36 8.55
C ILE A 89 -13.97 -4.76 8.89
N ASP A 90 -14.37 -5.78 8.13
CA ASP A 90 -13.88 -7.13 8.36
C ASP A 90 -12.41 -7.30 7.96
N TYR A 91 -12.02 -6.68 6.85
CA TYR A 91 -10.67 -6.81 6.28
C TYR A 91 -10.07 -5.47 5.86
N PHE A 92 -8.79 -5.28 6.20
CA PHE A 92 -8.01 -4.12 5.79
C PHE A 92 -6.83 -4.55 4.92
N VAL A 93 -6.77 -4.02 3.70
CA VAL A 93 -5.68 -4.27 2.76
C VAL A 93 -5.05 -2.94 2.36
N SER A 94 -3.77 -2.79 2.65
CA SER A 94 -2.96 -1.64 2.21
C SER A 94 -1.90 -2.10 1.21
N HIS A 95 -1.27 -1.14 0.52
CA HIS A 95 -0.14 -1.43 -0.36
C HIS A 95 1.02 -2.08 0.43
N GLN A 96 1.76 -3.01 -0.17
CA GLN A 96 2.70 -3.87 0.56
C GLN A 96 4.10 -3.81 -0.06
N PRO A 97 4.86 -2.72 0.14
CA PRO A 97 6.21 -2.61 -0.41
C PRO A 97 7.21 -3.56 0.26
N ASN A 98 6.89 -4.03 1.47
CA ASN A 98 7.58 -5.04 2.26
C ASN A 98 6.59 -5.55 3.34
N VAL A 99 7.02 -6.51 4.17
CA VAL A 99 6.16 -7.09 5.22
C VAL A 99 5.84 -6.10 6.35
N SER A 100 6.78 -5.24 6.74
CA SER A 100 6.65 -4.43 7.95
C SER A 100 5.74 -3.21 7.78
N PHE A 101 5.69 -2.61 6.59
CA PHE A 101 4.92 -1.41 6.29
C PHE A 101 3.39 -1.59 6.40
N PRO A 102 2.75 -2.58 5.73
CA PRO A 102 1.32 -2.81 5.84
C PRO A 102 0.92 -3.21 7.26
N VAL A 103 1.72 -4.01 7.96
CA VAL A 103 1.49 -4.37 9.37
C VAL A 103 1.56 -3.13 10.26
N ARG A 104 2.57 -2.28 10.07
CA ARG A 104 2.75 -1.07 10.88
C ARG A 104 1.60 -0.09 10.69
N VAL A 105 1.18 0.19 9.46
CA VAL A 105 0.08 1.13 9.21
C VAL A 105 -1.25 0.59 9.71
N ALA A 106 -1.52 -0.71 9.55
CA ALA A 106 -2.72 -1.34 10.08
C ALA A 106 -2.81 -1.20 11.61
N LYS A 107 -1.71 -1.51 12.31
CA LYS A 107 -1.62 -1.34 13.78
C LYS A 107 -1.76 0.12 14.20
N SER A 108 -1.12 1.06 13.50
CA SER A 108 -1.22 2.49 13.80
C SER A 108 -2.64 3.04 13.61
N LEU A 109 -3.41 2.50 12.65
CA LEU A 109 -4.82 2.82 12.43
C LEU A 109 -5.75 2.13 13.43
N GLY A 110 -5.27 1.14 14.19
CA GLY A 110 -6.04 0.40 15.20
C GLY A 110 -6.70 -0.89 14.70
N PHE A 111 -6.38 -1.36 13.50
CA PHE A 111 -6.85 -2.65 13.01
C PHE A 111 -6.22 -3.81 13.79
N LYS A 112 -7.03 -4.84 14.06
CA LYS A 112 -6.59 -6.09 14.69
C LYS A 112 -5.94 -7.02 13.69
N GLU A 113 -5.16 -7.96 14.22
CA GLU A 113 -4.38 -8.91 13.41
C GLU A 113 -5.25 -9.74 12.46
N GLU A 114 -6.41 -10.21 12.93
CA GLU A 114 -7.38 -10.93 12.12
C GLU A 114 -7.92 -10.13 10.92
N GLN A 115 -7.91 -8.79 11.01
CA GLN A 115 -8.44 -7.91 9.95
C GLN A 115 -7.41 -7.67 8.82
N TYR A 116 -6.10 -7.67 9.10
CA TYR A 116 -5.08 -7.35 8.08
C TYR A 116 -4.22 -8.55 7.63
N MET A 117 -4.10 -9.59 8.44
CA MET A 117 -3.27 -10.76 8.09
C MET A 117 -3.75 -11.53 6.86
N PRO A 118 -5.07 -11.72 6.61
CA PRO A 118 -5.53 -12.39 5.39
C PRO A 118 -5.07 -11.71 4.10
N GLY A 119 -4.92 -10.39 4.13
CA GLY A 119 -4.46 -9.58 3.01
C GLY A 119 -2.94 -9.56 2.82
N LEU A 120 -2.14 -9.97 3.80
CA LEU A 120 -0.68 -9.85 3.77
C LEU A 120 -0.05 -10.93 2.88
N GLN A 121 0.37 -10.55 1.66
CA GLN A 121 0.87 -11.48 0.66
C GLN A 121 2.29 -11.17 0.15
N VAL A 122 2.84 -9.98 0.42
CA VAL A 122 4.21 -9.59 0.00
C VAL A 122 5.28 -10.58 0.48
N ALA A 123 5.06 -11.26 1.60
CA ALA A 123 5.96 -12.31 2.10
C ALA A 123 6.05 -13.55 1.20
N LYS A 124 5.08 -13.77 0.30
CA LYS A 124 5.01 -14.95 -0.57
C LYS A 124 5.53 -14.68 -1.98
N PHE A 125 5.22 -13.51 -2.55
CA PHE A 125 5.50 -13.22 -3.96
C PHE A 125 6.13 -11.84 -4.23
N GLY A 126 6.50 -11.10 -3.18
CA GLY A 126 7.11 -9.77 -3.30
C GLY A 126 6.12 -8.65 -3.61
N ASN A 127 6.66 -7.48 -3.90
CA ASN A 127 5.99 -6.24 -4.27
C ASN A 127 5.71 -6.28 -5.78
N THR A 128 4.48 -6.65 -6.12
CA THR A 128 3.98 -6.89 -7.48
C THR A 128 3.48 -5.63 -8.16
#